data_AF-A0A257X0N3-F1
#
_entry.id   AF-A0A257X0N3-F1
#
_cell.length_a   1.000
_cell.length_b   1.000
_cell.length_c   1.000
_cell.angle_alpha   90.00
_cell.angle_beta   90.00
_cell.angle_gamma   90.00
#
_symmetry.space_group_name_H-M   'P 1'
#
loop_
_entity.id
_entity.type
_entity.pdbx_description
1 polymer ?
#
loop_
_entity_poly.entity_id
_entity_poly.type
_entity_poly.pdbx_seq_one_letter_code
_entity_poly.pdbx_strand_id
1 'polypeptide(L)'
;MRVCVFCGSREGDRPLYRDAAAELGALIARAGHGVVYGGGNIGLMGIIADAALAAGGEVIGVIPRHLLDRGGFGTLDELCEILTWAQLGLHRKPCGVLNTEGYFDPLLAMFDHAVREGFLSIAHRQLMPSEHNAQRLLDRLLSAVVSGENSLHEA
;
A
#
# COMPACT_ATOMS: atom_id res chain seq x y z
N MET A 1 -6.35 3.45 14.71
CA MET A 1 -5.28 2.56 14.21
C MET A 1 -4.41 3.35 13.24
N ARG A 2 -3.38 2.73 12.64
CA ARG A 2 -2.55 3.38 11.61
C ARG A 2 -2.41 2.50 10.38
N VAL A 3 -2.44 3.10 9.20
CA VAL A 3 -2.24 2.45 7.90
C VAL A 3 -0.85 2.81 7.39
N CYS A 4 -0.04 1.80 7.08
CA CYS A 4 1.26 2.00 6.44
C CYS A 4 1.05 2.16 4.94
N VAL A 5 1.57 3.23 4.33
CA VAL A 5 1.44 3.48 2.89
C VAL A 5 2.82 3.63 2.25
N PHE A 6 3.05 2.81 1.22
CA PHE A 6 4.18 2.92 0.31
C PHE A 6 3.70 3.54 -0.99
N CYS A 7 4.28 4.67 -1.39
CA CYS A 7 3.95 5.34 -2.64
C CYS A 7 5.15 6.13 -3.16
N GLY A 8 5.11 6.54 -4.42
CA GLY A 8 6.26 7.15 -5.08
C GLY A 8 6.58 8.56 -4.56
N SER A 9 7.87 8.89 -4.52
CA SER A 9 8.36 10.27 -4.30
C SER A 9 8.25 11.16 -5.55
N ARG A 10 7.64 10.64 -6.63
CA ARG A 10 7.20 11.39 -7.82
C ARG A 10 5.70 11.20 -7.99
N GLU A 11 5.04 12.17 -8.60
CA GLU A 11 3.58 12.14 -8.83
C GLU A 11 3.16 11.24 -9.98
N GLY A 12 4.10 10.94 -10.88
CA GLY A 12 3.80 10.37 -12.20
C GLY A 12 3.36 11.46 -13.20
N ASP A 13 3.17 11.06 -14.46
CA ASP A 13 2.86 11.99 -15.54
C ASP A 13 1.35 12.25 -15.70
N ARG A 14 0.52 11.46 -15.02
CA ARG A 14 -0.95 11.56 -15.06
C ARG A 14 -1.50 12.06 -13.72
N PRO A 15 -2.40 13.05 -13.69
CA PRO A 15 -2.90 13.67 -12.46
C PRO A 15 -3.70 12.71 -11.57
N LEU A 16 -4.30 11.67 -12.15
CA LEU A 16 -5.07 10.65 -11.44
C LEU A 16 -4.30 9.97 -10.29
N TYR A 17 -2.97 9.86 -10.37
CA TYR A 17 -2.18 9.25 -9.30
C TYR A 17 -2.15 10.17 -8.07
N ARG A 18 -1.99 11.48 -8.29
CA ARG A 18 -2.11 12.51 -7.25
C ARG A 18 -3.51 12.48 -6.65
N ASP A 19 -4.55 12.42 -7.48
CA ASP A 19 -5.94 12.41 -7.01
C ASP A 19 -6.22 11.19 -6.15
N ALA A 20 -5.77 10.00 -6.57
CA ALA A 20 -5.91 8.76 -5.82
C ALA A 20 -5.14 8.77 -4.48
N ALA A 21 -3.92 9.33 -4.46
CA ALA A 21 -3.15 9.48 -3.23
C ALA A 21 -3.81 10.44 -2.25
N ALA A 22 -4.32 11.58 -2.74
CA ALA A 22 -5.04 12.55 -1.93
C ALA A 22 -6.34 11.97 -1.38
N GLU A 23 -7.11 11.27 -2.22
CA GLU A 23 -8.34 10.59 -1.81
C GLU A 23 -8.06 9.59 -0.68
N LEU A 24 -7.08 8.68 -0.87
CA LEU A 24 -6.74 7.66 0.12
C LEU A 24 -6.32 8.28 1.46
N GLY A 25 -5.45 9.30 1.45
CA GLY A 25 -5.01 9.98 2.67
C GLY A 25 -6.17 10.60 3.44
N ALA A 26 -7.05 11.30 2.74
CA ALA A 26 -8.22 11.91 3.34
C ALA A 26 -9.24 10.87 3.86
N LEU A 27 -9.39 9.73 3.17
CA LEU A 27 -10.25 8.63 3.62
C LEU A 27 -9.72 7.96 4.89
N ILE A 28 -8.42 7.68 4.97
CA ILE A 28 -7.79 7.12 6.18
C ILE A 28 -8.04 8.05 7.38
N ALA A 29 -7.82 9.35 7.21
CA ALA A 29 -8.05 10.35 8.25
C ALA A 29 -9.53 10.44 8.66
N ARG A 30 -10.45 10.53 7.70
CA ARG A 30 -11.90 10.58 7.97
C ARG A 30 -12.43 9.32 8.66
N ALA A 31 -11.80 8.17 8.43
CA ALA A 31 -12.09 6.93 9.15
C ALA A 31 -11.51 6.90 10.58
N GLY A 32 -10.87 7.98 11.05
CA GLY A 32 -10.28 8.06 12.39
C GLY A 32 -8.97 7.27 12.52
N HIS A 33 -8.22 7.12 11.44
CA HIS A 33 -6.95 6.40 11.41
C HIS A 33 -5.79 7.31 10.97
N GLY A 34 -4.58 6.99 11.45
CA GLY A 34 -3.37 7.72 11.07
C GLY A 34 -2.66 7.10 9.86
N VAL A 35 -1.86 7.90 9.16
CA VAL A 35 -0.96 7.44 8.09
C VAL A 35 0.45 7.27 8.65
N VAL A 36 1.07 6.12 8.37
CA VAL A 36 2.51 5.89 8.55
C VAL A 36 3.11 5.71 7.16
N TYR A 37 4.21 6.39 6.86
CA TYR A 37 4.83 6.34 5.53
C TYR A 37 6.32 6.68 5.58
N GLY A 38 6.97 6.65 4.42
CA GLY A 38 8.41 6.90 4.28
C GLY A 38 8.88 8.34 4.54
N GLY A 39 8.03 9.26 5.01
CA GLY A 39 8.45 10.57 5.56
C GLY A 39 8.92 11.65 4.58
N GLY A 40 8.96 11.39 3.27
CA GLY A 40 9.29 12.38 2.25
C GLY A 40 8.14 13.36 1.97
N ASN A 41 8.45 14.62 1.67
CA ASN A 41 7.45 15.69 1.46
C ASN A 41 7.19 16.03 -0.02
N ILE A 42 7.63 15.17 -0.95
CA ILE A 42 7.47 15.36 -2.40
C ILE A 42 6.69 14.21 -3.04
N GLY A 43 6.17 14.42 -4.25
CA GLY A 43 5.46 13.39 -4.99
C GLY A 43 4.18 12.91 -4.29
N LEU A 44 3.79 11.65 -4.54
CA LEU A 44 2.60 11.05 -3.94
C LEU A 44 2.71 10.95 -2.41
N MET A 45 3.94 10.81 -1.90
CA MET A 45 4.25 10.79 -0.47
C MET A 45 3.85 12.10 0.23
N GLY A 46 4.22 13.25 -0.34
CA GLY A 46 3.75 14.55 0.17
C GLY A 46 2.24 14.70 0.05
N ILE A 47 1.68 14.33 -1.09
CA ILE A 47 0.25 14.47 -1.38
C ILE A 47 -0.62 13.69 -0.38
N ILE A 48 -0.29 12.43 -0.09
CA ILE A 48 -1.07 11.63 0.84
C ILE A 48 -0.97 12.16 2.28
N ALA A 49 0.22 12.62 2.68
CA ALA A 49 0.43 13.23 3.99
C ALA A 49 -0.37 14.52 4.14
N ASP A 50 -0.30 15.42 3.16
CA ASP A 50 -1.03 16.69 3.15
C ASP A 50 -2.54 16.47 3.19
N ALA A 51 -3.05 15.52 2.41
CA ALA A 51 -4.47 15.20 2.38
C ALA A 51 -4.97 14.61 3.72
N ALA A 52 -4.18 13.75 4.36
CA ALA A 52 -4.50 13.21 5.67
C ALA A 52 -4.51 14.31 6.75
N LEU A 53 -3.49 15.19 6.76
CA LEU A 53 -3.42 16.33 7.68
C LEU A 53 -4.58 17.31 7.47
N ALA A 54 -4.90 17.65 6.22
CA ALA A 54 -6.00 18.54 5.88
C ALA A 54 -7.38 18.00 6.31
N ALA A 55 -7.51 16.66 6.36
CA ALA A 55 -8.70 15.98 6.87
C ALA A 55 -8.69 15.78 8.41
N GLY A 56 -7.69 16.33 9.12
CA GLY A 56 -7.58 16.24 10.58
C GLY A 56 -6.95 14.94 11.11
N GLY A 57 -6.30 14.16 10.25
CA GLY A 57 -5.63 12.91 10.62
C GLY A 57 -4.22 13.09 11.20
N GLU A 58 -3.70 12.03 11.80
CA GLU A 58 -2.31 11.93 12.25
C GLU A 58 -1.41 11.40 11.12
N VAL A 59 -0.23 11.98 10.94
CA VAL A 59 0.78 11.48 9.99
C VAL A 59 2.11 11.26 10.70
N ILE A 60 2.69 10.07 10.53
CA ILE A 60 4.01 9.71 11.04
C ILE A 60 4.91 9.36 9.86
N GLY A 61 5.95 10.16 9.65
CA GLY A 61 7.00 9.90 8.68
C GLY A 61 8.19 9.17 9.29
N VAL A 62 8.64 8.09 8.66
CA VAL A 62 9.86 7.36 9.04
C VAL A 62 10.83 7.39 7.87
N ILE A 63 11.92 8.15 8.00
CA ILE A 63 12.92 8.27 6.93
C ILE A 63 14.35 8.27 7.49
N PRO A 64 15.24 7.39 7.00
CA PRO A 64 16.67 7.51 7.25
C PRO A 64 17.22 8.81 6.62
N ARG A 65 18.14 9.49 7.31
CA ARG A 65 18.70 10.78 6.85
C ARG A 65 19.25 10.75 5.43
N HIS A 66 19.76 9.61 4.96
CA HIS A 66 20.36 9.48 3.64
C HIS A 66 19.35 9.23 2.49
N LEU A 67 18.04 9.09 2.77
CA LEU A 67 16.99 8.83 1.78
C LEU A 67 16.03 10.01 1.55
N LEU A 68 16.23 11.14 2.22
CA LEU A 68 15.33 12.31 2.17
C LEU A 68 14.92 12.74 0.75
N ASP A 69 15.77 12.54 -0.26
CA ASP A 69 15.54 13.01 -1.63
C ASP A 69 15.65 11.91 -2.73
N ARG A 70 15.50 10.62 -2.39
CA ARG A 70 15.67 9.53 -3.38
C ARG A 70 14.34 8.84 -3.74
N GLY A 71 14.12 8.61 -5.03
CA GLY A 71 12.96 7.90 -5.59
C GLY A 71 13.35 6.85 -6.60
N GLY A 72 12.47 5.88 -6.88
CA GLY A 72 12.70 4.83 -7.86
C GLY A 72 12.00 3.51 -7.49
N PHE A 73 12.74 2.41 -7.54
CA PHE A 73 12.24 1.05 -7.25
C PHE A 73 11.71 0.82 -5.82
N GLY A 74 11.87 1.79 -4.91
CA GLY A 74 11.55 1.66 -3.48
C GLY A 74 10.14 1.14 -3.21
N THR A 75 9.11 1.66 -3.89
CA THR A 75 7.73 1.20 -3.68
C THR A 75 7.53 -0.29 -3.98
N LEU A 76 8.25 -0.83 -4.97
CA LEU A 76 8.16 -2.25 -5.31
C LEU A 76 8.98 -3.11 -4.33
N ASP A 77 10.15 -2.62 -3.92
CA ASP A 77 10.99 -3.28 -2.92
C ASP A 77 10.25 -3.43 -1.58
N GLU A 78 9.68 -2.34 -1.08
CA GLU A 78 8.87 -2.31 0.16
C GLU A 78 7.65 -3.22 0.08
N LEU A 79 6.94 -3.21 -1.06
CA LEU A 79 5.79 -4.08 -1.29
C LEU A 79 6.19 -5.56 -1.23
N CYS A 80 7.22 -5.96 -1.98
CA CYS A 80 7.69 -7.34 -2.02
C CYS A 80 8.23 -7.81 -0.66
N GLU A 81 8.92 -6.94 0.08
CA GLU A 81 9.43 -7.26 1.42
C GLU A 81 8.29 -7.56 2.40
N ILE A 82 7.28 -6.68 2.45
CA ILE A 82 6.13 -6.87 3.33
C ILE A 82 5.30 -8.10 2.96
N LEU A 83 5.13 -8.39 1.67
CA LEU A 83 4.46 -9.62 1.24
C LEU A 83 5.27 -10.87 1.61
N THR A 84 6.60 -10.81 1.52
CA THR A 84 7.49 -11.89 1.97
C THR A 84 7.35 -12.13 3.47
N TRP A 85 7.30 -11.06 4.27
CA TRP A 85 7.11 -11.18 5.72
C TRP A 85 5.74 -11.76 6.09
N ALA A 86 4.69 -11.38 5.35
CA ALA A 86 3.36 -11.96 5.49
C ALA A 86 3.37 -13.46 5.17
N GLN A 87 4.00 -13.86 4.05
CA GLN A 87 4.18 -15.25 3.66
C GLN A 87 4.94 -16.06 4.72
N LEU A 88 5.99 -15.49 5.32
CA LEU A 88 6.78 -16.15 6.38
C LEU A 88 6.08 -16.13 7.75
N GLY A 89 4.89 -15.52 7.87
CA GLY A 89 4.15 -15.41 9.13
C GLY A 89 4.76 -14.44 10.14
N LEU A 90 5.70 -13.58 9.73
CA LEU A 90 6.32 -12.56 10.59
C LEU A 90 5.34 -11.46 10.99
N HIS A 91 4.27 -11.27 10.20
CA HIS A 91 3.10 -10.50 10.60
C HIS A 91 1.83 -11.01 9.93
N ARG A 92 0.68 -10.58 10.47
CA ARG A 92 -0.66 -10.92 9.97
C ARG A 92 -1.49 -9.69 9.62
N LYS A 93 -0.84 -8.53 9.45
CA LYS A 93 -1.49 -7.29 9.03
C LYS A 93 -2.00 -7.44 7.58
N PRO A 94 -3.21 -6.97 7.25
CA PRO A 94 -3.71 -7.02 5.89
C PRO A 94 -2.91 -6.08 4.98
N CYS A 95 -2.67 -6.53 3.76
CA CYS A 95 -1.99 -5.79 2.72
C CYS A 95 -2.91 -5.62 1.51
N GLY A 96 -2.60 -4.66 0.64
CA GLY A 96 -3.35 -4.45 -0.59
C GLY A 96 -2.76 -3.32 -1.43
N VAL A 97 -3.17 -3.28 -2.70
CA VAL A 97 -2.64 -2.34 -3.69
C VAL A 97 -3.79 -1.51 -4.27
N LEU A 98 -3.61 -0.18 -4.28
CA LEU A 98 -4.48 0.75 -4.98
C LEU A 98 -4.07 0.79 -6.46
N ASN A 99 -4.82 0.09 -7.30
CA ASN A 99 -4.51 -0.11 -8.71
C ASN A 99 -5.12 0.98 -9.60
N THR A 100 -4.71 2.23 -9.39
CA THR A 100 -5.29 3.36 -10.13
C THR A 100 -5.07 3.19 -11.64
N GLU A 101 -6.17 3.11 -12.39
CA GLU A 101 -6.17 2.94 -13.84
C GLU A 101 -5.28 1.77 -14.35
N GLY A 102 -5.20 0.68 -13.59
CA GLY A 102 -4.47 -0.52 -14.01
C GLY A 102 -2.94 -0.38 -13.97
N TYR A 103 -2.40 0.61 -13.25
CA TYR A 103 -0.95 0.81 -13.13
C TYR A 103 -0.18 -0.45 -12.71
N PHE A 104 -0.76 -1.26 -11.82
CA PHE A 104 -0.16 -2.50 -11.34
C PHE A 104 -0.54 -3.73 -12.16
N ASP A 105 -1.36 -3.63 -13.21
CA ASP A 105 -1.76 -4.79 -14.04
C ASP A 105 -0.57 -5.60 -14.56
N PRO A 106 0.53 -4.99 -15.06
CA PRO A 106 1.70 -5.76 -15.49
C PRO A 106 2.37 -6.53 -14.35
N LEU A 107 2.41 -5.94 -13.14
CA LEU A 107 2.97 -6.59 -11.95
C LEU A 107 2.08 -7.74 -11.48
N LEU A 108 0.77 -7.52 -11.45
CA LEU A 108 -0.21 -8.55 -11.11
C LEU A 108 -0.11 -9.74 -12.08
N ALA A 109 -0.01 -9.46 -13.38
CA ALA A 109 0.19 -10.48 -14.41
C ALA A 109 1.50 -11.26 -14.23
N MET A 110 2.58 -10.60 -13.80
CA MET A 110 3.84 -11.26 -13.48
C MET A 110 3.68 -12.24 -12.31
N PHE A 111 2.97 -11.85 -11.25
CA PHE A 111 2.71 -12.76 -10.12
C PHE A 111 1.74 -13.89 -10.50
N ASP A 112 0.74 -13.62 -11.32
CA ASP A 112 -0.15 -14.67 -11.86
C ASP A 112 0.63 -15.66 -12.73
N HIS A 113 1.62 -15.19 -13.48
CA HIS A 113 2.56 -16.06 -14.18
C HIS A 113 3.41 -16.88 -13.21
N ALA A 114 3.99 -16.26 -12.17
CA ALA A 114 4.73 -16.98 -11.14
C ALA A 114 3.89 -18.09 -10.46
N VAL A 115 2.58 -17.87 -10.28
CA VAL A 115 1.66 -18.91 -9.81
C VAL A 115 1.54 -20.05 -10.82
N ARG A 116 1.33 -19.74 -12.09
CA ARG A 116 1.20 -20.76 -13.15
C ARG A 116 2.47 -21.60 -13.31
N GLU A 117 3.64 -20.99 -13.13
CA GLU A 117 4.93 -21.67 -13.20
C GLU A 117 5.37 -22.33 -11.88
N GLY A 118 4.55 -22.25 -10.81
CA GLY A 118 4.81 -22.93 -9.54
C GLY A 118 5.82 -22.23 -8.61
N PHE A 119 6.20 -20.98 -8.91
CA PHE A 119 7.07 -20.17 -8.05
C PHE A 119 6.32 -19.46 -6.91
N LEU A 120 4.99 -19.30 -7.04
CA LEU A 120 4.13 -18.68 -6.04
C LEU A 120 2.87 -19.51 -5.81
N SER A 121 2.44 -19.67 -4.56
CA SER A 121 1.16 -20.36 -4.28
C SER A 121 -0.03 -19.42 -4.52
N ILE A 122 -1.20 -19.97 -4.84
CA ILE A 122 -2.44 -19.19 -4.95
C ILE A 122 -2.75 -18.45 -3.64
N ALA A 123 -2.51 -19.11 -2.50
CA ALA A 123 -2.67 -18.52 -1.18
C ALA A 123 -1.77 -17.28 -1.01
N HIS A 124 -0.48 -17.37 -1.31
CA HIS A 124 0.44 -16.23 -1.19
C HIS A 124 0.10 -15.11 -2.18
N ARG A 125 -0.40 -15.45 -3.39
CA ARG A 125 -0.88 -14.46 -4.35
C ARG A 125 -2.06 -13.63 -3.81
N GLN A 126 -2.89 -14.21 -2.95
CA GLN A 126 -4.03 -13.53 -2.32
C GLN A 126 -3.64 -12.58 -1.19
N LEU A 127 -2.38 -12.62 -0.71
CA LEU A 127 -1.85 -11.64 0.25
C LEU A 127 -1.79 -10.23 -0.34
N MET A 128 -1.84 -10.10 -1.67
CA MET A 128 -1.83 -8.83 -2.38
C MET A 128 -3.11 -8.62 -3.19
N PRO A 129 -4.24 -8.35 -2.54
CA PRO A 129 -5.44 -7.93 -3.24
C PRO A 129 -5.26 -6.55 -3.87
N SER A 130 -5.87 -6.35 -5.04
CA SER A 130 -5.86 -5.07 -5.75
C SER A 130 -7.27 -4.49 -5.84
N GLU A 131 -7.40 -3.18 -5.64
CA GLU A 131 -8.65 -2.43 -5.82
C GLU A 131 -8.37 -1.16 -6.63
N HIS A 132 -9.26 -0.79 -7.54
CA HIS A 132 -9.15 0.46 -8.31
C HIS A 132 -9.70 1.68 -7.57
N ASN A 133 -10.42 1.48 -6.46
CA ASN A 133 -11.07 2.53 -5.69
C ASN A 133 -10.51 2.57 -4.26
N ALA A 134 -10.13 3.76 -3.80
CA ALA A 134 -9.46 3.96 -2.51
C ALA A 134 -10.36 3.57 -1.32
N GLN A 135 -11.67 3.90 -1.38
CA GLN A 135 -12.63 3.52 -0.34
C GLN A 135 -12.76 2.00 -0.22
N ARG A 136 -12.95 1.29 -1.35
CA ARG A 136 -13.07 -0.17 -1.34
C ARG A 136 -11.80 -0.85 -0.80
N LEU A 137 -10.63 -0.33 -1.16
CA LEU A 137 -9.37 -0.84 -0.61
C LEU A 137 -9.33 -0.67 0.90
N LEU A 138 -9.62 0.54 1.39
CA LEU A 138 -9.57 0.85 2.81
C LEU A 138 -10.57 -0.01 3.59
N ASP A 139 -11.82 -0.11 3.13
CA ASP A 139 -12.85 -0.92 3.77
C ASP A 139 -12.39 -2.38 3.88
N ARG A 140 -11.86 -2.95 2.79
CA ARG A 140 -11.32 -4.31 2.77
C ARG A 140 -10.23 -4.52 3.81
N LEU A 141 -9.27 -3.59 3.89
CA LEU A 141 -8.17 -3.69 4.87
C LEU A 141 -8.69 -3.61 6.31
N LEU A 142 -9.61 -2.68 6.59
CA LEU A 142 -10.16 -2.50 7.93
C LEU A 142 -11.03 -3.67 8.37
N SER A 143 -11.87 -4.21 7.47
CA SER A 143 -12.66 -5.41 7.74
C SER A 143 -11.78 -6.62 8.06
N ALA A 144 -10.67 -6.83 7.34
CA ALA A 144 -9.75 -7.94 7.62
C ALA A 144 -9.11 -7.86 9.02
N VAL A 145 -8.89 -6.65 9.54
CA VAL A 145 -8.42 -6.47 10.92
C VAL A 145 -9.49 -6.89 11.93
N VAL A 146 -10.75 -6.54 11.68
CA VAL A 146 -11.88 -6.84 12.59
C VAL A 146 -12.20 -8.33 12.62
N SER A 147 -12.18 -9.00 11.45
CA SER A 147 -12.52 -10.42 11.34
C SER A 147 -11.45 -11.37 11.88
N GLY A 148 -10.20 -10.92 12.07
CA GLY A 148 -9.07 -11.79 12.41
C GLY A 148 -8.68 -12.78 11.29
N GLU A 149 -9.27 -12.63 10.10
CA GLU A 149 -9.05 -13.45 8.92
C GLU A 149 -7.73 -13.05 8.26
N ASN A 150 -6.63 -13.60 8.76
CA ASN A 150 -5.37 -13.64 8.01
C ASN A 150 -4.58 -14.91 8.36
N SER A 151 -5.26 -16.05 8.42
CA SER A 151 -4.67 -17.40 8.55
C SER A 151 -4.59 -18.06 7.18
N LEU A 152 -3.54 -17.76 6.43
CA LEU A 152 -3.00 -18.71 5.46
C LEU A 152 -1.80 -19.37 6.14
N HIS A 153 -2.08 -20.24 7.10
CA HIS A 153 -1.10 -21.18 7.62
C HIS A 153 -1.52 -22.55 7.12
N GLU A 154 -1.02 -22.91 5.92
CA GLU A 154 -0.77 -24.28 5.46
C GLU A 154 -0.41 -24.25 3.97
N ALA A 155 0.90 -24.27 3.69
CA ALA A 155 1.53 -24.89 2.52
C ALA A 155 3.01 -25.14 2.85
#